data_AF-A0A849F275-F1
#
_entry.id   AF-A0A849F275-F1
#
_cell.length_a   1.000
_cell.length_b   1.000
_cell.length_c   1.000
_cell.angle_alpha   90.00
_cell.angle_beta   90.00
_cell.angle_gamma   90.00
#
_symmetry.space_group_name_H-M   'P 1'
#
loop_
_entity.id
_entity.type
_entity.pdbx_description
1 polymer ?
#
loop_
_entity_poly.entity_id
_entity_poly.type
_entity_poly.pdbx_seq_one_letter_code
_entity_poly.pdbx_strand_id
1 'polypeptide(L)'
;DRGTQYRSAIFYHDAGQRRQAEQSKRRLEDSGRFDKPIVTEIKSFEQFYTAEPHHQDYHQKNPLRYKLYRRNSGRDQFLKRMWSLEHETKI
;
A
#
# COMPACT_ATOMS: atom_id res chain seq x y z
N ASP A 1 1.01 7.17 11.63
CA ASP A 1 -0.40 6.75 11.59
C ASP A 1 -0.58 5.42 12.31
N ARG A 2 -1.58 5.31 13.20
CA ARG A 2 -1.87 4.13 14.03
C ARG A 2 -3.38 3.97 14.20
N GLY A 3 -3.89 2.74 14.10
CA GLY A 3 -5.32 2.42 14.18
C GLY A 3 -5.82 1.61 12.98
N THR A 4 -7.00 1.02 13.11
CA THR A 4 -7.60 0.12 12.11
C THR A 4 -7.89 0.82 10.78
N GLN A 5 -8.08 2.14 10.78
CA GLN A 5 -8.26 2.96 9.58
C GLN A 5 -7.01 3.03 8.68
N TYR A 6 -5.85 2.59 9.19
CA TYR A 6 -4.59 2.54 8.44
C TYR A 6 -4.16 1.12 8.08
N ARG A 7 -5.01 0.11 8.28
CA ARG A 7 -4.69 -1.27 7.92
C ARG A 7 -4.58 -1.41 6.40
N SER A 8 -3.69 -2.30 5.96
CA SER A 8 -3.54 -2.63 4.54
C SER A 8 -4.69 -3.53 4.10
N ALA A 9 -5.38 -3.17 3.03
CA ALA A 9 -6.48 -3.95 2.47
C ALA A 9 -6.58 -3.77 0.94
N ILE A 10 -7.04 -4.82 0.27
CA ILE A 10 -7.50 -4.81 -1.12
C ILE A 10 -8.98 -5.18 -1.10
N PHE A 11 -9.82 -4.31 -1.67
CA PHE A 11 -11.26 -4.54 -1.82
C PHE A 11 -11.55 -4.96 -3.27
N TYR A 12 -11.94 -6.21 -3.49
CA TYR A 12 -12.22 -6.74 -4.83
C TYR A 12 -13.71 -6.58 -5.19
N HIS A 13 -13.98 -6.31 -6.46
CA HIS A 13 -15.35 -6.23 -7.01
C HIS A 13 -15.81 -7.53 -7.67
N ASP A 14 -14.87 -8.40 -8.06
CA ASP A 14 -15.16 -9.66 -8.74
C ASP A 14 -14.14 -10.76 -8.42
N ALA A 15 -14.46 -11.98 -8.84
CA ALA A 15 -13.63 -13.16 -8.62
C ALA A 15 -12.28 -13.09 -9.35
N GLY A 16 -12.20 -12.40 -10.48
CA GLY A 16 -10.96 -12.17 -11.21
C GLY A 16 -9.99 -11.30 -10.40
N GLN A 17 -10.46 -10.16 -9.90
CA GLN A 17 -9.70 -9.28 -9.02
C GLN A 17 -9.24 -10.00 -7.74
N ARG A 18 -10.14 -10.78 -7.12
CA ARG A 18 -9.79 -11.58 -5.94
C ARG A 18 -8.61 -12.52 -6.24
N ARG A 19 -8.69 -13.31 -7.32
CA ARG A 19 -7.62 -14.25 -7.71
C ARG A 19 -6.30 -13.53 -7.97
N GLN A 20 -6.34 -12.40 -8.68
CA GLN A 20 -5.13 -11.62 -8.97
C GLN A 20 -4.48 -11.06 -7.69
N ALA A 21 -5.29 -10.53 -6.77
CA ALA A 21 -4.81 -10.03 -5.48
C ALA A 21 -4.19 -11.14 -4.63
N GLU A 22 -4.86 -12.30 -4.51
CA GLU A 22 -4.35 -13.45 -3.76
C GLU A 22 -3.06 -13.99 -4.38
N GLN A 23 -3.00 -14.13 -5.71
CA GLN A 23 -1.80 -14.59 -6.41
C GLN A 23 -0.64 -13.59 -6.24
N SER A 24 -0.89 -12.29 -6.32
CA SER A 24 0.15 -11.26 -6.12
C SER A 24 0.65 -11.24 -4.68
N LYS A 25 -0.23 -11.43 -3.70
CA LYS A 25 0.16 -11.53 -2.29
C LYS A 25 1.08 -12.73 -2.06
N ARG A 26 0.71 -13.91 -2.59
CA ARG A 26 1.53 -15.12 -2.50
C ARG A 26 2.90 -14.93 -3.15
N ARG A 27 2.96 -14.40 -4.38
CA ARG A 27 4.25 -14.09 -5.04
C ARG A 27 5.14 -13.18 -4.20
N LEU A 28 4.55 -12.22 -3.48
CA LEU A 28 5.31 -11.33 -2.61
C LEU A 28 5.81 -12.03 -1.34
N GLU A 29 4.97 -12.88 -0.72
CA GLU A 29 5.35 -13.73 0.40
C GLU A 29 6.49 -14.69 0.02
N ASP A 30 6.35 -15.37 -1.12
CA ASP A 30 7.32 -16.34 -1.63
C ASP A 30 8.64 -15.69 -2.07
N SER A 31 8.62 -14.39 -2.42
CA SER A 31 9.82 -13.68 -2.85
C SER A 31 10.89 -13.52 -1.76
N GLY A 32 10.53 -13.76 -0.49
CA GLY A 32 11.42 -13.53 0.65
C GLY A 32 11.80 -12.06 0.84
N ARG A 33 11.13 -11.13 0.13
CA ARG A 33 11.43 -9.69 0.20
C ARG A 33 11.20 -9.13 1.60
N PHE A 34 10.30 -9.73 2.39
CA PHE A 34 10.02 -9.32 3.76
C PHE A 34 10.23 -10.48 4.71
N ASP A 35 10.90 -10.21 5.83
CA ASP A 35 11.08 -11.18 6.91
C ASP A 35 9.79 -11.40 7.74
N LYS A 36 8.76 -10.59 7.50
CA LYS A 36 7.49 -10.62 8.21
C LYS A 36 6.34 -10.98 7.27
N PRO A 37 5.30 -11.67 7.77
CA PRO A 37 4.13 -12.02 6.96
C PRO A 37 3.46 -10.81 6.32
N ILE A 38 2.90 -11.00 5.13
CA ILE A 38 2.09 -9.97 4.47
C ILE A 38 0.68 -9.98 5.06
N VAL A 39 0.39 -8.99 5.90
CA VAL A 39 -0.89 -8.90 6.64
C VAL A 39 -2.03 -8.24 5.84
N THR A 40 -1.81 -7.88 4.56
CA THR A 40 -2.83 -7.25 3.72
C THR A 40 -4.09 -8.12 3.64
N GLU A 41 -5.24 -7.54 4.01
CA GLU A 41 -6.56 -8.15 3.91
C GLU A 41 -7.02 -8.15 2.45
N ILE A 42 -7.67 -9.23 2.00
CA ILE A 42 -8.32 -9.29 0.67
C ILE A 42 -9.80 -9.55 0.94
N LYS A 43 -10.63 -8.53 0.75
CA LYS A 43 -12.06 -8.55 1.12
C LYS A 43 -12.94 -8.16 -0.05
N SER A 44 -14.18 -8.65 -0.05
CA SER A 44 -15.19 -8.15 -0.98
C SER A 44 -15.38 -6.66 -0.76
N PHE A 45 -15.48 -5.90 -1.85
CA PHE A 45 -16.01 -4.56 -1.80
C PHE A 45 -17.45 -4.61 -1.28
N GLU A 46 -17.77 -3.73 -0.34
CA GLU A 46 -19.12 -3.59 0.23
C GLU A 46 -19.66 -2.20 -0.14
N GLN A 47 -19.09 -1.17 0.47
CA GLN A 47 -19.50 0.22 0.26
C GLN A 47 -18.31 1.16 0.35
N PHE A 48 -18.36 2.24 -0.42
CA PHE A 48 -17.41 3.34 -0.34
C PHE A 48 -18.14 4.64 -0.02
N TYR A 49 -17.71 5.31 1.04
CA TYR A 49 -18.19 6.63 1.41
C TYR A 49 -17.12 7.65 1.04
N THR A 50 -17.49 8.59 0.17
CA THR A 50 -16.60 9.66 -0.26
C THR A 50 -16.20 10.51 0.94
N ALA A 51 -14.88 10.66 1.16
CA ALA A 51 -14.36 11.56 2.17
C ALA A 51 -14.67 13.03 1.83
N GLU A 52 -14.63 13.89 2.84
CA GLU A 52 -14.96 15.31 2.72
C GLU A 52 -14.12 16.03 1.64
N PRO A 53 -14.64 17.10 1.00
CA PRO A 53 -13.98 17.77 -0.13
C PRO A 53 -12.54 18.24 0.13
N HIS A 54 -12.22 18.56 1.38
CA HIS A 54 -10.88 19.03 1.77
C HIS A 54 -9.83 17.90 1.82
N HIS A 55 -10.25 16.63 1.90
CA HIS A 55 -9.37 15.47 1.80
C HIS A 55 -9.04 15.09 0.35
N GLN A 56 -9.94 15.42 -0.58
CA GLN A 56 -9.76 15.13 -2.00
C GLN A 56 -8.55 15.91 -2.55
N ASP A 57 -7.65 15.21 -3.25
CA ASP A 57 -6.41 15.76 -3.82
C ASP A 57 -5.54 16.53 -2.82
N TYR A 58 -5.60 16.17 -1.53
CA TYR A 58 -4.90 16.91 -0.47
C TYR A 58 -3.41 17.11 -0.75
N HIS A 59 -2.73 16.11 -1.31
CA HIS A 59 -1.30 16.19 -1.63
C HIS A 59 -0.99 17.21 -2.74
N GLN A 60 -1.94 17.48 -3.64
CA GLN A 60 -1.81 18.47 -4.72
C GLN A 60 -2.20 19.87 -4.23
N LYS A 61 -3.29 19.96 -3.45
CA LYS A 61 -3.78 21.22 -2.87
C LYS A 61 -2.87 21.78 -1.78
N ASN A 62 -2.16 20.92 -1.04
CA ASN A 62 -1.25 21.29 0.06
C ASN A 62 0.17 20.71 -0.14
N PRO A 63 0.86 21.05 -1.23
CA PRO A 63 2.06 20.33 -1.67
C PRO A 63 3.24 20.52 -0.71
N LEU A 64 3.41 21.71 -0.12
CA LEU A 64 4.49 21.96 0.85
C LEU A 64 4.31 21.14 2.13
N ARG A 65 3.10 21.15 2.70
CA ARG A 65 2.78 20.40 3.92
C ARG A 65 2.90 18.89 3.69
N TYR A 66 2.40 18.39 2.56
CA TYR A 66 2.52 16.99 2.20
C TYR A 66 3.98 16.57 1.99
N LYS A 67 4.78 17.34 1.24
CA LYS A 67 6.19 17.04 1.00
C LYS A 67 6.99 17.00 2.30
N LEU A 68 6.76 17.96 3.21
CA LEU A 68 7.41 17.98 4.52
C LEU A 68 7.06 16.74 5.36
N TYR A 69 5.78 16.37 5.42
CA TYR A 69 5.34 15.13 6.08
C TYR A 69 6.01 13.89 5.44
N ARG A 70 5.95 13.75 4.12
CA ARG A 70 6.50 12.58 3.40
C ARG A 70 7.99 12.43 3.65
N ARG A 71 8.77 13.50 3.51
CA ARG A 71 10.22 13.50 3.74
C ARG A 71 10.58 13.01 5.15
N ASN A 72 9.78 13.38 6.15
CA ASN A 72 10.02 13.04 7.55
C ASN A 72 9.37 11.71 7.98
N SER A 73 8.58 11.07 7.12
CA SER A 73 7.79 9.87 7.45
C SER A 73 8.59 8.56 7.47
N GLY A 74 9.82 8.54 6.95
CA GLY A 74 10.59 7.31 6.74
C GLY A 74 10.19 6.51 5.49
N ARG A 75 9.11 6.92 4.80
CA ARG A 75 8.54 6.18 3.66
C ARG A 75 9.52 6.03 2.50
N ASP A 76 10.21 7.11 2.13
CA ASP A 76 11.12 7.07 0.98
C ASP A 76 12.36 6.19 1.27
N GLN A 77 12.87 6.20 2.51
CA GLN A 77 13.96 5.29 2.92
C GLN A 77 13.50 3.82 2.94
N PHE A 78 12.28 3.56 3.42
CA PHE A 78 11.68 2.23 3.40
C PHE A 78 11.53 1.69 1.97
N LEU A 79 10.97 2.50 1.06
CA LEU A 79 10.80 2.13 -0.34
C LEU A 79 12.15 1.86 -1.00
N LYS A 80 13.16 2.71 -0.78
CA LYS A 80 14.50 2.49 -1.33
C LYS A 80 15.11 1.17 -0.84
N ARG A 81 15.02 0.86 0.45
CA ARG A 81 15.62 -0.36 1.01
C ARG A 81 15.00 -1.63 0.43
N MET A 82 13.68 -1.62 0.31
CA MET A 82 12.91 -2.83 0.05
C MET A 82 12.58 -3.02 -1.45
N TRP A 83 12.69 -1.97 -2.28
CA TRP A 83 12.43 -1.96 -3.74
C TRP A 83 13.59 -1.36 -4.55
N SER A 84 14.82 -1.31 -4.02
CA SER A 84 15.98 -0.96 -4.86
C SER A 84 16.19 -2.00 -5.97
N LEU A 85 16.67 -1.54 -7.14
CA LEU A 85 16.99 -2.37 -8.31
C LEU A 85 17.97 -3.53 -7.99
N GLU A 86 18.77 -3.43 -6.93
CA GLU A 86 19.67 -4.50 -6.47
C GLU A 86 18.92 -5.77 -6.02
N HIS A 87 17.63 -5.66 -5.68
CA HIS A 87 16.78 -6.80 -5.32
C HIS A 87 15.98 -7.36 -6.52
N GLU A 88 16.13 -6.80 -7.72
CA GLU A 88 15.46 -7.29 -8.94
C GLU A 88 16.38 -8.20 -9.78
N THR A 89 17.69 -8.18 -9.55
CA THR A 89 18.70 -8.97 -10.29
C THR A 89 19.03 -10.33 -9.66
N LYS A 90 18.34 -10.75 -8.60
CA LYS A 90 18.44 -12.12 -8.05
C LYS A 90 17.24 -12.97 -8.51
N ILE A 91 17.19 -13.26 -9.80
CA ILE A 91 16.47 -14.41 -10.38
C ILE A 91 17.41 -15.05 -11.40
#